data_AF-A0A256WIW9-F1
#
_entry.id   AF-A0A256WIW9-F1
#
_cell.length_a   1.000
_cell.length_b   1.000
_cell.length_c   1.000
_cell.angle_alpha   90.00
_cell.angle_beta   90.00
_cell.angle_gamma   90.00
#
_symmetry.space_group_name_H-M   'P 1'
#
loop_
_entity.id
_entity.type
_entity.pdbx_description
1 polymer ?
#
loop_
_entity_poly.entity_id
_entity_poly.type
_entity_poly.pdbx_seq_one_letter_code
_entity_poly.pdbx_strand_id
1 'polypeptide(L)'
;MEKGKIKIKKNGTAAINKKIAVPKLFDLSSLIPESGSVTFDCEFEVNANNAATRIIVNGVEIGENNKLKKDQEKKEKHKILKASKTGNFIDILKSFVPQDTAGILEGQEYIVDNFNLELNKLPRYEDGKFQFFKTDRNKIVYQPKPKFSKDLIDQISENEKSTAKSLFKNDSSFKAINFKPNWRIIVGLGGESVYETSITLHHIYGIPYIPASSIKGVVRSWVINTVFGSDDLKLAEGKAIGDKSFCDFFGCPAELKIDKAKFESYYTQTVGRKKGDRKGKLVFLDAFPIIEPKIEVDIMNTHYSDYYSGSKPPTDTQNPVPIMFLTVAETNFQFIIGTKENSLLDYTINERPIVEWLKEALSLHGIGAKTAVGYGRLNVV
;
A
#
# COMPACT_ATOMS: atom_id res chain seq x y z
N MET A 1 49.02 7.38 16.68
CA MET A 1 49.11 6.35 17.72
C MET A 1 49.38 6.98 19.07
N GLU A 2 48.59 6.59 20.07
CA GLU A 2 48.75 6.98 21.47
C GLU A 2 49.58 5.94 22.23
N LYS A 3 50.30 6.36 23.28
CA LYS A 3 51.05 5.46 24.18
C LYS A 3 50.23 5.16 25.42
N GLY A 4 50.26 3.91 25.88
CA GLY A 4 49.52 3.50 27.06
C GLY A 4 49.97 2.17 27.62
N LYS A 5 49.17 1.65 28.56
CA LYS A 5 49.39 0.34 29.18
C LYS A 5 48.21 -0.57 28.92
N ILE A 6 48.47 -1.70 28.26
CA ILE A 6 47.49 -2.76 28.05
C ILE A 6 47.57 -3.74 29.22
N LYS A 7 46.46 -3.93 29.93
CA LYS A 7 46.32 -4.92 31.00
C LYS A 7 45.56 -6.12 30.46
N ILE A 8 46.19 -7.30 30.46
CA ILE A 8 45.64 -8.56 29.94
C ILE A 8 45.42 -9.52 31.13
N LYS A 9 44.21 -10.07 31.25
CA LYS A 9 43.84 -11.03 32.30
C LYS A 9 43.95 -12.47 31.79
N LYS A 10 44.12 -13.44 32.71
CA LYS A 10 44.14 -14.89 32.41
C LYS A 10 42.97 -15.37 31.54
N ASN A 11 41.78 -14.76 31.68
CA ASN A 11 40.60 -15.11 30.89
C ASN A 11 40.59 -14.51 29.47
N GLY A 12 41.71 -13.95 28.99
CA GLY A 12 41.86 -13.35 27.67
C GLY A 12 41.22 -11.97 27.52
N THR A 13 40.65 -11.38 28.58
CA THR A 13 40.13 -10.01 28.52
C THR A 13 41.24 -8.99 28.69
N ALA A 14 41.19 -7.91 27.90
CA ALA A 14 42.18 -6.84 27.94
C ALA A 14 41.54 -5.46 27.92
N ALA A 15 42.23 -4.49 28.53
CA ALA A 15 41.85 -3.08 28.49
C ALA A 15 43.10 -2.20 28.47
N ILE A 16 43.07 -1.12 27.69
CA ILE A 16 44.14 -0.12 27.65
C ILE A 16 43.77 1.03 28.58
N ASN A 17 44.72 1.46 29.41
CA ASN A 17 44.56 2.57 30.36
C ASN A 17 43.30 2.45 31.27
N LYS A 18 42.89 1.21 31.57
CA LYS A 18 41.67 0.84 32.33
C LYS A 18 40.32 1.30 31.74
N LYS A 19 40.30 2.03 30.63
CA LYS A 19 39.07 2.64 30.08
C LYS A 19 38.80 2.27 28.62
N ILE A 20 39.83 1.96 27.85
CA ILE A 20 39.72 1.65 26.43
C ILE A 20 39.50 0.15 26.29
N ALA A 21 38.39 -0.22 25.66
CA ALA A 21 38.06 -1.61 25.42
C ALA A 21 38.97 -2.18 24.33
N VAL A 22 39.52 -3.37 24.58
CA VAL A 22 40.23 -4.17 23.55
C VAL A 22 39.25 -5.19 22.99
N PRO A 23 38.83 -5.07 21.73
CA PRO A 23 37.97 -6.05 21.09
C PRO A 23 38.53 -7.48 21.14
N LYS A 24 37.66 -8.47 21.38
CA LYS A 24 38.04 -9.90 21.47
C LYS A 24 38.61 -10.49 20.17
N LEU A 25 38.56 -9.73 19.08
CA LEU A 25 39.11 -10.10 17.78
C LEU A 25 40.63 -9.97 17.73
N PHE A 26 41.28 -9.19 18.62
CA PHE A 26 42.74 -9.18 18.72
C PHE A 26 43.26 -10.49 19.32
N ASP A 27 44.24 -11.11 18.65
CA ASP A 27 44.86 -12.34 19.10
C ASP A 27 45.93 -12.05 20.17
N LEU A 28 45.51 -12.14 21.43
CA LEU A 28 46.37 -11.93 22.60
C LEU A 28 46.91 -13.24 23.17
N SER A 29 46.73 -14.38 22.49
CA SER A 29 47.04 -15.72 23.03
C SER A 29 48.47 -15.85 23.56
N SER A 30 49.45 -15.24 22.88
CA SER A 30 50.86 -15.25 23.26
C SER A 30 51.18 -14.35 24.47
N LEU A 31 50.25 -13.50 24.89
CA LEU A 31 50.41 -12.50 25.95
C LEU A 31 49.53 -12.80 27.18
N ILE A 32 48.79 -13.91 27.20
CA ILE A 32 47.94 -14.30 28.33
C ILE A 32 48.82 -14.89 29.45
N PRO A 33 48.71 -14.41 30.71
CA PRO A 33 49.50 -14.92 31.82
C PRO A 33 48.91 -16.22 32.40
N GLU A 34 49.76 -17.08 32.97
CA GLU A 34 49.37 -18.33 33.61
C GLU A 34 48.49 -18.14 34.86
N SER A 35 48.64 -16.99 35.55
CA SER A 35 47.82 -16.57 36.68
C SER A 35 47.63 -15.04 36.74
N GLY A 36 46.48 -14.60 37.25
CA GLY A 36 46.20 -13.17 37.48
C GLY A 36 46.09 -12.31 36.21
N SER A 37 46.89 -11.24 36.14
CA SER A 37 46.92 -10.29 35.02
C SER A 37 48.32 -9.73 34.82
N VAL A 38 48.71 -9.51 33.56
CA VAL A 38 49.97 -8.88 33.16
C VAL A 38 49.69 -7.53 32.52
N THR A 39 50.64 -6.60 32.60
CA THR A 39 50.55 -5.28 31.98
C THR A 39 51.77 -5.04 31.11
N PHE A 40 51.55 -4.61 29.87
CA PHE A 40 52.60 -4.24 28.92
C PHE A 40 52.44 -2.78 28.51
N ASP A 41 53.56 -2.14 28.17
CA ASP A 41 53.52 -0.87 27.45
C ASP A 41 53.11 -1.13 26.00
N CYS A 42 52.22 -0.28 25.47
CA CYS A 42 51.66 -0.44 24.13
C CYS A 42 51.48 0.90 23.42
N GLU A 43 51.48 0.84 22.08
CA GLU A 43 50.99 1.92 21.22
C GLU A 43 49.65 1.49 20.61
N PHE A 44 48.69 2.41 20.49
CA PHE A 44 47.35 2.06 20.03
C PHE A 44 46.63 3.18 19.29
N GLU A 45 45.56 2.81 18.59
CA GLU A 45 44.58 3.71 17.98
C GLU A 45 43.19 3.32 18.43
N VAL A 46 42.26 4.29 18.47
CA VAL A 46 40.88 4.07 18.89
C VAL A 46 39.89 4.57 17.83
N ASN A 47 38.72 3.96 17.78
CA ASN A 47 37.59 4.48 17.01
C ASN A 47 36.76 5.50 17.82
N ALA A 48 35.74 6.07 17.18
CA ALA A 48 34.79 7.02 17.79
C ALA A 48 34.04 6.47 19.03
N ASN A 49 34.00 5.15 19.22
CA ASN A 49 33.36 4.48 20.36
C ASN A 49 34.36 4.13 21.49
N ASN A 50 35.58 4.69 21.46
CA ASN A 50 36.62 4.47 22.46
C ASN A 50 37.07 2.99 22.59
N ALA A 51 37.02 2.24 21.48
CA ALA A 51 37.53 0.89 21.37
C ALA A 51 38.80 0.85 20.49
N ALA A 52 39.77 0.03 20.89
CA ALA A 52 41.03 -0.07 20.17
C ALA A 52 40.84 -0.65 18.76
N THR A 53 41.40 0.01 17.74
CA THR A 53 41.40 -0.42 16.33
C THR A 53 42.76 -0.93 15.87
N ARG A 54 43.82 -0.57 16.58
CA ARG A 54 45.19 -1.01 16.32
C ARG A 54 45.96 -1.08 17.63
N ILE A 55 46.75 -2.13 17.85
CA ILE A 55 47.52 -2.33 19.08
C ILE A 55 48.90 -2.87 18.72
N ILE A 56 49.94 -2.23 19.25
CA ILE A 56 51.34 -2.64 19.14
C ILE A 56 51.88 -2.84 20.56
N VAL A 57 52.43 -4.02 20.84
CA VAL A 57 53.04 -4.37 22.13
C VAL A 57 54.48 -4.79 21.87
N ASN A 58 55.44 -4.20 22.58
CA ASN A 58 56.88 -4.48 22.40
C ASN A 58 57.36 -4.35 20.93
N GLY A 59 56.80 -3.40 20.18
CA GLY A 59 57.15 -3.18 18.77
C GLY A 59 56.53 -4.17 17.78
N VAL A 60 55.71 -5.13 18.24
CA VAL A 60 54.99 -6.09 17.40
C VAL A 60 53.50 -5.73 17.37
N GLU A 61 52.95 -5.62 16.16
CA GLU A 61 51.52 -5.38 15.97
C GLU A 61 50.71 -6.65 16.25
N ILE A 62 49.66 -6.52 17.05
CA ILE A 62 48.77 -7.62 17.42
C ILE A 62 47.81 -7.88 16.27
N GLY A 63 47.90 -9.08 15.68
CA GLY A 63 47.02 -9.50 14.61
C GLY A 63 45.58 -9.78 15.06
N GLU A 64 44.64 -9.71 14.13
CA GLU A 64 43.25 -10.09 14.37
C GLU A 64 43.02 -11.59 14.09
N ASN A 65 42.26 -12.26 14.95
CA ASN A 65 41.83 -13.63 14.74
C ASN A 65 40.72 -13.67 13.66
N ASN A 66 41.12 -14.00 12.44
CA ASN A 66 40.27 -14.06 11.26
C ASN A 66 39.02 -14.96 11.41
N LYS A 67 39.07 -16.00 12.26
CA LYS A 67 37.91 -16.88 12.52
C LYS A 67 36.89 -16.19 13.43
N LEU A 68 37.34 -15.55 14.49
CA LEU A 68 36.49 -14.77 15.40
C LEU A 68 35.91 -13.53 14.71
N LYS A 69 36.67 -12.89 13.82
CA LYS A 69 36.19 -11.78 12.98
C LYS A 69 35.03 -12.21 12.08
N LYS A 70 35.18 -13.31 11.34
CA LYS A 70 34.10 -13.89 10.51
C LYS A 70 32.88 -14.31 11.33
N ASP A 71 33.07 -14.86 12.53
CA ASP A 71 31.96 -15.27 13.41
C ASP A 71 31.24 -14.07 14.05
N GLN A 72 31.95 -12.98 14.38
CA GLN A 72 31.35 -11.74 14.86
C GLN A 72 30.60 -11.03 13.74
N GLU A 73 31.18 -10.91 12.54
CA GLU A 73 30.50 -10.36 11.35
C GLU A 73 29.23 -11.17 11.02
N LYS A 74 29.30 -12.51 11.09
CA LYS A 74 28.11 -13.37 10.93
C LYS A 74 27.06 -13.11 12.02
N LYS A 75 27.45 -13.03 13.29
CA LYS A 75 26.53 -12.78 14.41
C LYS A 75 25.91 -11.40 14.35
N GLU A 76 26.67 -10.39 13.96
CA GLU A 76 26.23 -9.00 13.85
C GLU A 76 25.29 -8.84 12.66
N LYS A 77 25.60 -9.43 11.50
CA LYS A 77 24.66 -9.59 10.37
C LYS A 77 23.37 -10.29 10.80
N HIS A 78 23.46 -11.39 11.56
CA HIS A 78 22.28 -12.11 12.05
C HIS A 78 21.45 -11.31 13.07
N LYS A 79 22.10 -10.45 13.86
CA LYS A 79 21.46 -9.60 14.88
C LYS A 79 20.77 -8.40 14.24
N ILE A 80 21.38 -7.80 13.21
CA ILE A 80 20.80 -6.75 12.37
C ILE A 80 19.60 -7.31 11.58
N LEU A 81 19.72 -8.50 10.97
CA LEU A 81 18.59 -9.20 10.34
C LEU A 81 17.44 -9.50 11.31
N LYS A 82 17.73 -9.76 12.59
CA LYS A 82 16.69 -9.99 13.61
C LYS A 82 16.01 -8.70 14.07
N ALA A 83 16.73 -7.58 14.09
CA ALA A 83 16.20 -6.29 14.52
C ALA A 83 15.26 -5.65 13.48
N SER A 84 15.48 -5.89 12.17
CA SER A 84 14.54 -5.44 11.13
C SER A 84 13.32 -6.36 10.94
N LYS A 85 13.32 -7.57 11.54
CA LYS A 85 12.29 -8.62 11.36
C LYS A 85 11.06 -8.52 12.28
N THR A 86 10.98 -7.59 13.24
CA THR A 86 9.86 -7.57 14.18
C THR A 86 8.61 -6.89 13.60
N GLY A 87 7.80 -7.69 12.90
CA GLY A 87 6.41 -7.39 12.60
C GLY A 87 6.10 -6.81 11.23
N ASN A 88 7.09 -6.58 10.35
CA ASN A 88 6.84 -6.37 8.92
C ASN A 88 6.75 -7.73 8.20
N PHE A 89 5.94 -7.83 7.14
CA PHE A 89 5.68 -9.09 6.43
C PHE A 89 6.80 -9.53 5.51
N ILE A 90 7.59 -8.60 4.97
CA ILE A 90 8.69 -8.94 4.06
C ILE A 90 9.74 -9.77 4.78
N ASP A 91 10.15 -10.86 4.13
CA ASP A 91 11.31 -11.65 4.49
C ASP A 91 11.94 -12.14 3.19
N ILE A 92 13.05 -11.52 2.77
CA ILE A 92 13.70 -11.80 1.48
C ILE A 92 14.02 -13.29 1.31
N LEU A 93 14.38 -13.98 2.39
CA LEU A 93 14.66 -15.42 2.38
C LEU A 93 13.42 -16.29 2.15
N LYS A 94 12.23 -15.71 2.36
CA LYS A 94 10.92 -16.31 2.11
C LYS A 94 10.21 -15.69 0.91
N SER A 95 10.89 -14.83 0.15
CA SER A 95 10.37 -14.27 -1.09
C SER A 95 11.03 -14.96 -2.27
N PHE A 96 10.25 -15.35 -3.27
CA PHE A 96 10.77 -15.95 -4.51
C PHE A 96 11.28 -14.88 -5.46
N VAL A 97 12.34 -14.18 -5.05
CA VAL A 97 13.03 -13.23 -5.92
C VAL A 97 14.21 -13.87 -6.64
N PRO A 98 14.62 -13.35 -7.81
CA PRO A 98 15.85 -13.74 -8.47
C PRO A 98 17.07 -13.69 -7.54
N GLN A 99 18.04 -14.58 -7.76
CA GLN A 99 19.19 -14.76 -6.85
C GLN A 99 20.06 -13.50 -6.73
N ASP A 100 20.25 -12.78 -7.83
CA ASP A 100 20.96 -11.49 -7.87
C ASP A 100 20.23 -10.43 -7.04
N THR A 101 18.91 -10.36 -7.16
CA THR A 101 18.04 -9.45 -6.38
C THR A 101 18.09 -9.81 -4.90
N ALA A 102 17.98 -11.10 -4.56
CA ALA A 102 18.12 -11.59 -3.19
C ALA A 102 19.46 -11.15 -2.59
N GLY A 103 20.56 -11.32 -3.33
CA GLY A 103 21.91 -10.95 -2.88
C GLY A 103 22.09 -9.45 -2.64
N ILE A 104 21.44 -8.59 -3.44
CA ILE A 104 21.46 -7.13 -3.23
C ILE A 104 20.66 -6.74 -1.99
N LEU A 105 19.50 -7.35 -1.79
CA LEU A 105 18.60 -7.04 -0.68
C LEU A 105 19.04 -7.68 0.64
N GLU A 106 19.91 -8.70 0.60
CA GLU A 106 20.41 -9.40 1.77
C GLU A 106 21.30 -8.48 2.63
N GLY A 107 20.83 -8.17 3.85
CA GLY A 107 21.59 -7.40 4.83
C GLY A 107 21.45 -5.87 4.72
N GLN A 108 20.59 -5.37 3.81
CA GLN A 108 20.19 -3.97 3.83
C GLN A 108 19.10 -3.72 4.87
N GLU A 109 19.12 -2.54 5.50
CA GLU A 109 17.98 -2.04 6.24
C GLU A 109 16.90 -1.70 5.21
N TYR A 110 16.01 -2.66 5.00
CA TYR A 110 15.06 -2.64 3.90
C TYR A 110 14.10 -1.44 4.04
N ILE A 111 14.17 -0.52 3.08
CA ILE A 111 13.27 0.64 2.95
C ILE A 111 12.81 0.65 1.49
N VAL A 112 11.71 -0.06 1.18
CA VAL A 112 11.01 0.14 -0.09
C VAL A 112 9.89 1.13 0.15
N ASP A 113 10.01 2.31 -0.45
CA ASP A 113 9.04 3.39 -0.30
C ASP A 113 7.79 3.20 -1.18
N ASN A 114 7.82 2.21 -2.08
CA ASN A 114 6.71 1.88 -2.97
C ASN A 114 5.99 0.62 -2.48
N PHE A 115 4.86 0.80 -1.79
CA PHE A 115 4.10 -0.31 -1.24
C PHE A 115 3.53 -1.27 -2.31
N ASN A 116 3.25 -0.79 -3.53
CA ASN A 116 2.85 -1.68 -4.63
C ASN A 116 3.97 -2.67 -5.01
N LEU A 117 5.23 -2.20 -5.01
CA LEU A 117 6.39 -3.05 -5.25
C LEU A 117 6.56 -4.07 -4.12
N GLU A 118 6.51 -3.59 -2.88
CA GLU A 118 6.62 -4.42 -1.68
C GLU A 118 5.55 -5.54 -1.65
N LEU A 119 4.28 -5.18 -1.85
CA LEU A 119 3.18 -6.14 -1.79
C LEU A 119 3.25 -7.19 -2.90
N ASN A 120 3.53 -6.75 -4.14
CA ASN A 120 3.34 -7.59 -5.32
C ASN A 120 4.64 -8.24 -5.84
N LYS A 121 5.82 -7.71 -5.51
CA LYS A 121 7.11 -8.24 -5.99
C LYS A 121 7.96 -8.85 -4.89
N LEU A 122 7.59 -8.65 -3.62
CA LEU A 122 8.27 -9.27 -2.49
C LEU A 122 7.29 -10.08 -1.61
N PRO A 123 6.44 -10.92 -2.22
CA PRO A 123 5.49 -11.69 -1.44
C PRO A 123 6.22 -12.71 -0.58
N ARG A 124 5.74 -12.89 0.64
CA ARG A 124 6.26 -13.89 1.58
C ARG A 124 5.54 -15.21 1.35
N TYR A 125 6.32 -16.28 1.14
CA TYR A 125 5.85 -17.65 1.04
C TYR A 125 6.24 -18.44 2.29
N GLU A 126 5.24 -18.93 3.02
CA GLU A 126 5.42 -19.68 4.26
C GLU A 126 4.21 -20.59 4.46
N ASP A 127 4.41 -21.78 5.02
CA ASP A 127 3.33 -22.76 5.27
C ASP A 127 2.57 -23.17 3.98
N GLY A 128 3.27 -23.24 2.84
CA GLY A 128 2.70 -23.69 1.57
C GLY A 128 1.83 -22.67 0.83
N LYS A 129 1.80 -21.41 1.28
CA LYS A 129 1.04 -20.34 0.62
C LYS A 129 1.71 -18.98 0.71
N PHE A 130 1.30 -18.07 -0.15
CA PHE A 130 1.65 -16.66 -0.04
C PHE A 130 0.79 -15.98 1.02
N GLN A 131 1.42 -15.22 1.92
CA GLN A 131 0.72 -14.55 3.01
C GLN A 131 1.44 -13.27 3.43
N PHE A 132 0.68 -12.20 3.64
CA PHE A 132 1.20 -10.93 4.16
C PHE A 132 0.88 -10.73 5.65
N PHE A 133 0.07 -11.59 6.27
CA PHE A 133 -0.36 -11.45 7.66
C PHE A 133 -0.33 -12.79 8.39
N LYS A 134 0.20 -12.81 9.62
CA LYS A 134 0.18 -13.99 10.49
C LYS A 134 0.12 -13.59 11.96
N THR A 135 -0.67 -14.32 12.72
CA THR A 135 -0.75 -14.22 14.19
C THR A 135 -0.33 -15.54 14.83
N ASP A 136 0.25 -15.47 16.03
CA ASP A 136 0.51 -16.60 16.91
C ASP A 136 0.07 -16.23 18.33
N ARG A 137 -0.80 -17.04 18.94
CA ARG A 137 -1.37 -16.80 20.28
C ARG A 137 -1.84 -15.34 20.48
N ASN A 138 -2.62 -14.83 19.52
CA ASN A 138 -3.15 -13.45 19.47
C ASN A 138 -2.09 -12.34 19.36
N LYS A 139 -0.83 -12.67 19.04
CA LYS A 139 0.20 -11.68 18.74
C LYS A 139 0.46 -11.66 17.23
N ILE A 140 0.49 -10.47 16.65
CA ILE A 140 0.87 -10.29 15.25
C ILE A 140 2.35 -10.66 15.11
N VAL A 141 2.61 -11.72 14.35
CA VAL A 141 3.97 -12.15 13.98
C VAL A 141 4.50 -11.21 12.91
N TYR A 142 3.66 -10.96 11.90
CA TYR A 142 3.95 -9.99 10.84
C TYR A 142 2.68 -9.48 10.16
N GLN A 143 2.76 -8.27 9.63
CA GLN A 143 1.73 -7.62 8.81
C GLN A 143 2.37 -6.55 7.92
N PRO A 144 1.68 -6.05 6.88
CA PRO A 144 2.12 -4.87 6.14
C PRO A 144 2.20 -3.65 7.03
N LYS A 145 3.31 -2.92 6.90
CA LYS A 145 3.54 -1.64 7.57
C LYS A 145 4.11 -0.62 6.58
N PRO A 146 3.38 -0.29 5.51
CA PRO A 146 3.85 0.67 4.53
C PRO A 146 4.08 2.02 5.21
N LYS A 147 5.13 2.70 4.78
CA LYS A 147 5.39 4.10 5.12
C LYS A 147 5.17 4.91 3.86
N PHE A 148 4.31 5.91 3.92
CA PHE A 148 4.06 6.76 2.76
C PHE A 148 4.71 8.13 2.98
N SER A 149 5.42 8.61 1.97
CA SER A 149 6.03 9.94 2.01
C SER A 149 4.94 11.01 2.00
N LYS A 150 4.87 11.81 3.06
CA LYS A 150 3.96 12.96 3.13
C LYS A 150 4.23 13.95 1.99
N ASP A 151 5.50 14.24 1.71
CA ASP A 151 5.88 15.16 0.63
C ASP A 151 5.40 14.65 -0.73
N LEU A 152 5.47 13.33 -0.98
CA LEU A 152 4.94 12.74 -2.21
C LEU A 152 3.42 12.89 -2.31
N ILE A 153 2.70 12.65 -1.21
CA ILE A 153 1.23 12.79 -1.16
C ILE A 153 0.81 14.23 -1.42
N ASP A 154 1.48 15.19 -0.78
CA ASP A 154 1.22 16.62 -0.96
C ASP A 154 1.49 17.03 -2.43
N GLN A 155 2.61 16.59 -3.01
CA GLN A 155 2.93 16.81 -4.42
C GLN A 155 1.90 16.22 -5.39
N ILE A 156 1.43 14.99 -5.15
CA ILE A 156 0.40 14.35 -6.00
C ILE A 156 -0.90 15.15 -5.95
N SER A 157 -1.33 15.55 -4.75
CA SER A 157 -2.54 16.37 -4.56
C SER A 157 -2.43 17.72 -5.28
N GLU A 158 -1.28 18.39 -5.23
CA GLU A 158 -1.04 19.63 -5.95
C GLU A 158 -1.00 19.43 -7.47
N ASN A 159 -0.36 18.36 -7.94
CA ASN A 159 -0.27 18.01 -9.36
C ASN A 159 -1.65 17.70 -9.95
N GLU A 160 -2.54 17.01 -9.22
CA GLU A 160 -3.91 16.76 -9.66
C GLU A 160 -4.70 18.06 -9.81
N LYS A 161 -4.58 18.99 -8.85
CA LYS A 161 -5.21 20.32 -8.97
C LYS A 161 -4.64 21.13 -10.14
N SER A 162 -3.33 21.09 -10.34
CA SER A 162 -2.66 21.75 -11.47
C SER A 162 -3.14 21.17 -12.81
N THR A 163 -3.22 19.85 -12.88
CA THR A 163 -3.75 19.12 -14.04
C THR A 163 -5.20 19.49 -14.31
N ALA A 164 -6.05 19.57 -13.28
CA ALA A 164 -7.43 20.01 -13.41
C ALA A 164 -7.51 21.46 -13.96
N LYS A 165 -6.72 22.39 -13.43
CA LYS A 165 -6.65 23.77 -13.93
C LYS A 165 -6.17 23.86 -15.38
N SER A 166 -5.27 22.97 -15.79
CA SER A 166 -4.78 22.92 -17.18
C SER A 166 -5.82 22.31 -18.13
N LEU A 167 -6.54 21.27 -17.67
CA LEU A 167 -7.56 20.57 -18.46
C LEU A 167 -8.86 21.36 -18.61
N PHE A 168 -9.23 22.13 -17.59
CA PHE A 168 -10.51 22.82 -17.47
C PHE A 168 -10.29 24.34 -17.48
N LYS A 169 -10.89 25.04 -18.46
CA LYS A 169 -10.51 26.40 -18.85
C LYS A 169 -10.53 27.43 -17.72
N ASN A 170 -11.49 27.30 -16.79
CA ASN A 170 -11.75 28.27 -15.71
C ASN A 170 -12.02 27.56 -14.37
N ASP A 171 -11.85 28.23 -13.24
CA ASP A 171 -12.16 27.67 -11.90
C ASP A 171 -13.64 27.27 -11.72
N SER A 172 -14.55 27.83 -12.53
CA SER A 172 -15.97 27.42 -12.57
C SER A 172 -16.21 26.09 -13.28
N SER A 173 -15.26 25.62 -14.07
CA SER A 173 -15.40 24.44 -14.95
C SER A 173 -15.01 23.12 -14.26
N PHE A 174 -14.52 23.16 -13.03
CA PHE A 174 -14.27 21.96 -12.22
C PHE A 174 -14.54 22.18 -10.72
N LYS A 175 -14.66 21.08 -9.99
CA LYS A 175 -14.74 21.07 -8.52
C LYS A 175 -13.84 19.99 -7.96
N ALA A 176 -13.05 20.37 -6.97
CA ALA A 176 -12.29 19.47 -6.10
C ALA A 176 -13.01 19.37 -4.75
N ILE A 177 -13.29 18.16 -4.28
CA ILE A 177 -14.03 17.89 -3.05
C ILE A 177 -13.31 16.80 -2.29
N ASN A 178 -13.09 17.03 -1.00
CA ASN A 178 -12.45 16.05 -0.15
C ASN A 178 -13.51 15.16 0.52
N PHE A 179 -13.23 13.87 0.54
CA PHE A 179 -14.08 12.88 1.20
C PHE A 179 -13.24 12.01 2.12
N LYS A 180 -13.84 11.57 3.22
CA LYS A 180 -13.25 10.63 4.17
C LYS A 180 -14.12 9.39 4.27
N PRO A 181 -13.55 8.16 4.31
CA PRO A 181 -14.32 6.97 4.58
C PRO A 181 -14.88 7.00 5.99
N ASN A 182 -16.15 6.62 6.14
CA ASN A 182 -16.82 6.51 7.43
C ASN A 182 -16.24 5.33 8.24
N TRP A 183 -15.76 4.30 7.55
CA TRP A 183 -15.08 3.15 8.12
C TRP A 183 -13.89 2.75 7.21
N ARG A 184 -13.95 1.58 6.59
CA ARG A 184 -12.93 1.04 5.70
C ARG A 184 -13.40 1.07 4.25
N ILE A 185 -12.49 1.33 3.33
CA ILE A 185 -12.71 1.19 1.88
C ILE A 185 -11.79 0.11 1.32
N ILE A 186 -12.30 -0.63 0.34
CA ILE A 186 -11.55 -1.67 -0.37
C ILE A 186 -11.78 -1.44 -1.86
N VAL A 187 -10.74 -1.02 -2.57
CA VAL A 187 -10.79 -0.89 -4.04
C VAL A 187 -9.89 -1.97 -4.62
N GLY A 188 -10.37 -2.68 -5.64
CA GLY A 188 -9.58 -3.72 -6.32
C GLY A 188 -9.51 -5.06 -5.60
N LEU A 189 -10.46 -5.39 -4.71
CA LEU A 189 -10.44 -6.66 -3.95
C LEU A 189 -10.28 -7.91 -4.83
N GLY A 190 -10.96 -7.93 -5.98
CA GLY A 190 -10.91 -9.04 -6.95
C GLY A 190 -9.81 -8.93 -8.00
N GLY A 191 -8.82 -8.04 -7.81
CA GLY A 191 -7.66 -7.97 -8.67
C GLY A 191 -6.80 -9.24 -8.56
N GLU A 192 -6.13 -9.60 -9.65
CA GLU A 192 -5.23 -10.75 -9.68
C GLU A 192 -4.07 -10.58 -8.69
N SER A 193 -3.87 -11.57 -7.84
CA SER A 193 -2.90 -11.53 -6.75
C SER A 193 -2.58 -12.94 -6.27
N VAL A 194 -1.34 -13.16 -5.85
CA VAL A 194 -0.92 -14.42 -5.22
C VAL A 194 -1.55 -14.63 -3.85
N TYR A 195 -2.14 -13.59 -3.25
CA TYR A 195 -2.81 -13.64 -1.96
C TYR A 195 -4.32 -13.91 -2.06
N GLU A 196 -4.84 -14.25 -3.25
CA GLU A 196 -6.27 -14.41 -3.58
C GLU A 196 -7.11 -13.12 -3.49
N THR A 197 -6.60 -12.12 -2.77
CA THR A 197 -7.17 -10.79 -2.62
C THR A 197 -6.15 -9.73 -3.03
N SER A 198 -6.66 -8.59 -3.48
CA SER A 198 -5.82 -7.48 -3.92
C SER A 198 -6.34 -6.14 -3.40
N ILE A 199 -5.54 -5.10 -3.62
CA ILE A 199 -5.88 -3.71 -3.33
C ILE A 199 -5.32 -2.85 -4.47
N THR A 200 -6.10 -1.88 -4.92
CA THR A 200 -5.68 -0.94 -5.96
C THR A 200 -4.64 0.02 -5.38
N LEU A 201 -3.40 -0.14 -5.84
CA LEU A 201 -2.27 0.73 -5.52
C LEU A 201 -1.74 1.35 -6.80
N HIS A 202 -1.35 2.62 -6.75
CA HIS A 202 -0.74 3.28 -7.88
C HIS A 202 0.64 2.66 -8.16
N HIS A 203 0.90 2.21 -9.38
CA HIS A 203 2.11 1.44 -9.69
C HIS A 203 3.40 2.22 -9.41
N ILE A 204 3.41 3.53 -9.69
CA ILE A 204 4.60 4.38 -9.55
C ILE A 204 4.77 4.90 -8.12
N TYR A 205 3.66 5.21 -7.44
CA TYR A 205 3.70 5.89 -6.14
C TYR A 205 3.53 4.93 -4.96
N GLY A 206 3.04 3.72 -5.19
CA GLY A 206 2.77 2.74 -4.15
C GLY A 206 1.57 3.06 -3.26
N ILE A 207 0.93 4.22 -3.39
CA ILE A 207 -0.20 4.64 -2.55
C ILE A 207 -1.53 4.05 -3.05
N PRO A 208 -2.51 3.78 -2.17
CA PRO A 208 -3.87 3.48 -2.60
C PRO A 208 -4.50 4.69 -3.29
N TYR A 209 -5.33 4.42 -4.31
CA TYR A 209 -6.12 5.45 -4.99
C TYR A 209 -7.45 4.86 -5.47
N ILE A 210 -8.40 5.72 -5.82
CA ILE A 210 -9.70 5.31 -6.35
C ILE A 210 -9.75 5.69 -7.83
N PRO A 211 -9.84 4.72 -8.75
CA PRO A 211 -9.88 5.01 -10.18
C PRO A 211 -11.09 5.86 -10.59
N ALA A 212 -10.88 6.80 -11.50
CA ALA A 212 -11.88 7.68 -12.10
C ALA A 212 -13.05 6.90 -12.70
N SER A 213 -12.77 5.73 -13.29
CA SER A 213 -13.78 4.82 -13.83
C SER A 213 -14.71 4.27 -12.74
N SER A 214 -14.20 3.98 -11.56
CA SER A 214 -15.00 3.53 -10.40
C SER A 214 -15.87 4.66 -9.88
N ILE A 215 -15.33 5.89 -9.83
CA ILE A 215 -16.05 7.10 -9.41
C ILE A 215 -17.18 7.40 -10.39
N LYS A 216 -16.87 7.48 -11.69
CA LYS A 216 -17.87 7.69 -12.73
C LYS A 216 -18.93 6.59 -12.71
N GLY A 217 -18.52 5.33 -12.55
CA GLY A 217 -19.38 4.16 -12.51
C GLY A 217 -20.40 4.21 -11.37
N VAL A 218 -19.94 4.49 -10.14
CA VAL A 218 -20.86 4.54 -8.98
C VAL A 218 -21.85 5.69 -9.10
N VAL A 219 -21.40 6.88 -9.53
CA VAL A 219 -22.29 8.04 -9.68
C VAL A 219 -23.29 7.79 -10.81
N ARG A 220 -22.84 7.24 -11.94
CA ARG A 220 -23.72 6.86 -13.05
C ARG A 220 -24.78 5.85 -12.63
N SER A 221 -24.37 4.78 -11.95
CA SER A 221 -25.29 3.73 -11.48
C SER A 221 -26.30 4.29 -10.49
N TRP A 222 -25.85 5.16 -9.58
CA TRP A 222 -26.73 5.80 -8.60
C TRP A 222 -27.78 6.68 -9.28
N VAL A 223 -27.36 7.52 -10.24
CA VAL A 223 -28.28 8.34 -11.04
C VAL A 223 -29.28 7.48 -11.81
N ILE A 224 -28.85 6.40 -12.47
CA ILE A 224 -29.74 5.47 -13.17
C ILE A 224 -30.82 4.94 -12.23
N ASN A 225 -30.42 4.41 -11.08
CA ASN A 225 -31.34 3.78 -10.15
C ASN A 225 -32.31 4.80 -9.51
N THR A 226 -31.80 5.96 -9.10
CA THR A 226 -32.59 6.94 -8.35
C THR A 226 -33.50 7.79 -9.24
N VAL A 227 -33.07 8.13 -10.46
CA VAL A 227 -33.84 9.01 -11.36
C VAL A 227 -34.68 8.21 -12.36
N PHE A 228 -34.14 7.10 -12.88
CA PHE A 228 -34.76 6.37 -13.99
C PHE A 228 -35.29 4.98 -13.59
N GLY A 229 -35.10 4.59 -12.33
CA GLY A 229 -35.42 3.25 -11.81
C GLY A 229 -36.79 3.10 -11.14
N SER A 230 -37.64 4.14 -11.10
CA SER A 230 -38.91 4.14 -10.35
C SER A 230 -39.87 3.01 -10.74
N ASP A 231 -39.97 2.70 -12.03
CA ASP A 231 -40.97 1.73 -12.51
C ASP A 231 -40.38 0.33 -12.72
N ASP A 232 -39.15 0.26 -13.26
CA ASP A 232 -38.45 -0.99 -13.54
C ASP A 232 -36.94 -0.75 -13.58
N LEU A 233 -36.24 -1.24 -12.55
CA LEU A 233 -34.78 -1.13 -12.43
C LEU A 233 -34.04 -1.81 -13.59
N LYS A 234 -34.60 -2.87 -14.19
CA LYS A 234 -33.95 -3.55 -15.32
C LYS A 234 -33.88 -2.65 -16.54
N LEU A 235 -34.92 -1.86 -16.77
CA LEU A 235 -35.04 -0.97 -17.94
C LEU A 235 -34.50 0.45 -17.68
N ALA A 236 -34.07 0.74 -16.45
CA ALA A 236 -33.65 2.07 -16.02
C ALA A 236 -32.53 2.66 -16.89
N GLU A 237 -31.53 1.86 -17.26
CA GLU A 237 -30.43 2.33 -18.13
C GLU A 237 -30.92 2.67 -19.55
N GLY A 238 -31.88 1.89 -20.07
CA GLY A 238 -32.52 2.17 -21.34
C GLY A 238 -33.30 3.49 -21.33
N LYS A 239 -34.01 3.78 -20.23
CA LYS A 239 -34.68 5.07 -20.03
C LYS A 239 -33.67 6.22 -19.91
N ALA A 240 -32.58 6.00 -19.17
CA ALA A 240 -31.56 7.01 -18.92
C ALA A 240 -30.92 7.54 -20.21
N ILE A 241 -30.65 6.69 -21.21
CA ILE A 241 -30.07 7.17 -22.49
C ILE A 241 -31.04 8.06 -23.29
N GLY A 242 -32.35 7.98 -23.02
CA GLY A 242 -33.37 8.87 -23.60
C GLY A 242 -33.32 10.29 -23.03
N ASP A 243 -32.59 10.51 -21.93
CA ASP A 243 -32.43 11.82 -21.30
C ASP A 243 -31.18 12.55 -21.81
N LYS A 244 -31.35 13.82 -22.15
CA LYS A 244 -30.26 14.67 -22.67
C LYS A 244 -29.17 14.88 -21.62
N SER A 245 -29.56 15.21 -20.39
CA SER A 245 -28.62 15.53 -19.31
C SER A 245 -27.77 14.31 -18.95
N PHE A 246 -28.37 13.12 -18.88
CA PHE A 246 -27.66 11.86 -18.65
C PHE A 246 -26.61 11.59 -19.73
N CYS A 247 -26.99 11.70 -21.01
CA CYS A 247 -26.06 11.55 -22.13
C CYS A 247 -24.95 12.61 -22.10
N ASP A 248 -25.26 13.87 -21.77
CA ASP A 248 -24.28 14.93 -21.63
C ASP A 248 -23.31 14.67 -20.46
N PHE A 249 -23.78 14.07 -19.36
CA PHE A 249 -22.94 13.76 -18.20
C PHE A 249 -21.98 12.60 -18.49
N PHE A 250 -22.54 11.44 -18.84
CA PHE A 250 -21.80 10.18 -18.85
C PHE A 250 -21.42 9.71 -20.25
N GLY A 251 -22.09 10.23 -21.27
CA GLY A 251 -22.11 9.66 -22.60
C GLY A 251 -23.19 8.58 -22.73
N CYS A 252 -23.53 8.25 -23.96
CA CYS A 252 -24.52 7.23 -24.26
C CYS A 252 -24.30 6.62 -25.65
N PRO A 253 -24.61 5.33 -25.84
CA PRO A 253 -24.64 4.74 -27.18
C PRO A 253 -25.79 5.34 -28.00
N ALA A 254 -25.72 5.20 -29.34
CA ALA A 254 -26.83 5.62 -30.20
C ALA A 254 -28.14 4.89 -29.84
N GLU A 255 -28.04 3.58 -29.62
CA GLU A 255 -29.13 2.70 -29.20
C GLU A 255 -28.66 1.70 -28.14
N LEU A 256 -29.57 1.24 -27.30
CA LEU A 256 -29.34 0.20 -26.30
C LEU A 256 -30.48 -0.82 -26.34
N LYS A 257 -30.13 -2.10 -26.33
CA LYS A 257 -31.11 -3.19 -26.20
C LYS A 257 -30.96 -3.80 -24.81
N ILE A 258 -32.06 -3.82 -24.06
CA ILE A 258 -32.14 -4.48 -22.76
C ILE A 258 -33.33 -5.44 -22.84
N ASP A 259 -33.06 -6.72 -22.61
CA ASP A 259 -34.02 -7.81 -22.84
C ASP A 259 -34.64 -7.74 -24.25
N LYS A 260 -35.95 -7.53 -24.34
CA LYS A 260 -36.71 -7.41 -25.59
C LYS A 260 -36.98 -5.96 -25.99
N ALA A 261 -36.61 -5.00 -25.15
CA ALA A 261 -36.88 -3.58 -25.37
C ALA A 261 -35.70 -2.90 -26.07
N LYS A 262 -36.01 -2.03 -27.04
CA LYS A 262 -35.03 -1.18 -27.73
C LYS A 262 -35.22 0.26 -27.27
N PHE A 263 -34.13 0.88 -26.85
CA PHE A 263 -34.08 2.28 -26.44
C PHE A 263 -33.19 3.05 -27.39
N GLU A 264 -33.64 4.20 -27.85
CA GLU A 264 -32.83 5.14 -28.63
C GLU A 264 -32.40 6.29 -27.73
N SER A 265 -31.17 6.75 -27.88
CA SER A 265 -30.70 7.90 -27.10
C SER A 265 -31.44 9.18 -27.46
N TYR A 266 -31.46 10.16 -26.55
CA TYR A 266 -32.01 11.50 -26.79
C TYR A 266 -31.57 12.09 -28.14
N TYR A 267 -30.28 11.98 -28.45
CA TYR A 267 -29.69 12.54 -29.68
C TYR A 267 -30.09 11.77 -30.94
N THR A 268 -30.33 10.47 -30.83
CA THR A 268 -30.81 9.67 -31.96
C THR A 268 -32.25 10.05 -32.31
N GLN A 269 -33.09 10.23 -31.29
CA GLN A 269 -34.49 10.64 -31.46
C GLN A 269 -34.62 12.06 -32.04
N THR A 270 -33.75 12.99 -31.63
CA THR A 270 -33.91 14.42 -31.93
C THR A 270 -33.11 14.91 -33.14
N VAL A 271 -31.92 14.36 -33.43
CA VAL A 271 -31.00 14.91 -34.44
C VAL A 271 -31.12 14.24 -35.81
N GLY A 272 -31.84 13.11 -35.93
CA GLY A 272 -32.34 12.51 -37.18
C GLY A 272 -31.34 12.06 -38.25
N ARG A 273 -30.07 12.49 -38.22
CA ARG A 273 -29.08 12.28 -39.31
C ARG A 273 -27.69 11.79 -38.89
N LYS A 274 -27.33 11.80 -37.61
CA LYS A 274 -26.09 11.18 -37.10
C LYS A 274 -26.42 10.19 -35.99
N LYS A 275 -26.80 8.97 -36.38
CA LYS A 275 -26.82 7.80 -35.49
C LYS A 275 -25.38 7.54 -35.07
N GLY A 276 -25.05 7.81 -33.82
CA GLY A 276 -23.70 7.62 -33.34
C GLY A 276 -23.60 7.82 -31.85
N ASP A 277 -22.65 7.12 -31.25
CA ASP A 277 -22.39 7.19 -29.83
C ASP A 277 -21.96 8.60 -29.42
N ARG A 278 -22.30 8.96 -28.19
CA ARG A 278 -22.07 10.28 -27.61
C ARG A 278 -21.09 10.13 -26.47
N LYS A 279 -19.97 10.85 -26.57
CA LYS A 279 -19.03 11.00 -25.47
C LYS A 279 -19.63 11.93 -24.41
N GLY A 280 -19.55 11.53 -23.15
CA GLY A 280 -19.89 12.39 -22.02
C GLY A 280 -18.97 13.62 -21.95
N LYS A 281 -19.54 14.73 -21.51
CA LYS A 281 -18.85 16.02 -21.40
C LYS A 281 -18.15 16.19 -20.06
N LEU A 282 -18.57 15.45 -19.05
CA LEU A 282 -17.93 15.45 -17.74
C LEU A 282 -16.73 14.49 -17.71
N VAL A 283 -15.65 14.96 -17.11
CA VAL A 283 -14.41 14.24 -16.88
C VAL A 283 -14.25 14.06 -15.38
N PHE A 284 -14.09 12.80 -14.98
CA PHE A 284 -13.75 12.41 -13.61
C PHE A 284 -12.25 12.12 -13.60
N LEU A 285 -11.54 12.62 -12.59
CA LEU A 285 -10.14 12.26 -12.34
C LEU A 285 -10.06 11.17 -11.28
N ASP A 286 -8.91 10.52 -11.21
CA ASP A 286 -8.59 9.57 -10.14
C ASP A 286 -8.62 10.31 -8.80
N ALA A 287 -9.11 9.66 -7.74
CA ALA A 287 -9.08 10.23 -6.41
C ALA A 287 -7.86 9.71 -5.64
N PHE A 288 -6.95 10.62 -5.32
CA PHE A 288 -5.75 10.35 -4.55
C PHE A 288 -5.92 10.78 -3.09
N PRO A 289 -5.21 10.13 -2.15
CA PRO A 289 -5.19 10.53 -0.77
C PRO A 289 -4.54 11.91 -0.62
N ILE A 290 -4.98 12.68 0.38
CA ILE A 290 -4.41 14.00 0.73
C ILE A 290 -3.76 14.03 2.12
N ILE A 291 -3.73 12.87 2.77
CA ILE A 291 -3.02 12.60 4.03
C ILE A 291 -2.41 11.21 3.93
N GLU A 292 -1.49 10.87 4.84
CA GLU A 292 -0.87 9.54 4.89
C GLU A 292 -1.94 8.43 4.95
N PRO A 293 -1.99 7.51 3.96
CA PRO A 293 -2.97 6.43 3.96
C PRO A 293 -2.75 5.45 5.10
N LYS A 294 -3.82 5.07 5.79
CA LYS A 294 -3.79 4.03 6.82
C LYS A 294 -4.24 2.70 6.24
N ILE A 295 -3.27 1.83 5.94
CA ILE A 295 -3.55 0.45 5.50
C ILE A 295 -3.83 -0.42 6.71
N GLU A 296 -4.96 -1.12 6.71
CA GLU A 296 -5.34 -2.06 7.75
C GLU A 296 -5.65 -3.44 7.16
N VAL A 297 -5.23 -4.49 7.87
CA VAL A 297 -5.63 -5.87 7.56
C VAL A 297 -7.03 -6.13 8.11
N ASP A 298 -7.84 -6.77 7.30
CA ASP A 298 -9.16 -7.23 7.67
C ASP A 298 -9.36 -8.69 7.24
N ILE A 299 -10.44 -9.30 7.72
CA ILE A 299 -10.69 -10.73 7.57
C ILE A 299 -12.07 -10.96 6.94
N MET A 300 -12.14 -11.93 6.03
CA MET A 300 -13.39 -12.55 5.63
C MET A 300 -13.29 -14.06 5.68
N ASN A 301 -14.42 -14.70 5.93
CA ASN A 301 -14.52 -16.15 6.04
C ASN A 301 -15.70 -16.64 5.21
N THR A 302 -15.44 -17.65 4.38
CA THR A 302 -16.50 -18.41 3.72
C THR A 302 -16.92 -19.54 4.65
N HIS A 303 -18.18 -19.54 5.09
CA HIS A 303 -18.71 -20.54 6.04
C HIS A 303 -18.82 -21.96 5.43
N TYR A 304 -19.05 -22.06 4.11
CA TYR A 304 -19.26 -23.33 3.41
C TYR A 304 -18.25 -23.58 2.27
N SER A 305 -16.95 -23.50 2.56
CA SER A 305 -15.90 -23.67 1.54
C SER A 305 -15.94 -25.05 0.86
N ASP A 306 -16.25 -26.11 1.61
CA ASP A 306 -16.29 -27.47 1.08
C ASP A 306 -17.51 -27.65 0.14
N TYR A 307 -18.58 -26.89 0.37
CA TYR A 307 -19.75 -26.90 -0.50
C TYR A 307 -19.51 -26.20 -1.83
N TYR A 308 -18.93 -25.00 -1.80
CA TYR A 308 -18.63 -24.25 -3.03
C TYR A 308 -17.56 -24.93 -3.89
N SER A 309 -16.68 -25.74 -3.28
CA SER A 309 -15.73 -26.59 -4.02
C SER A 309 -16.33 -27.91 -4.51
N GLY A 310 -17.59 -28.20 -4.21
CA GLY A 310 -18.28 -29.43 -4.63
C GLY A 310 -17.88 -30.69 -3.86
N SER A 311 -17.16 -30.56 -2.74
CA SER A 311 -16.61 -31.70 -1.99
C SER A 311 -17.55 -32.23 -0.90
N LYS A 312 -18.34 -31.38 -0.23
CA LYS A 312 -19.27 -31.77 0.85
C LYS A 312 -20.55 -30.92 0.87
N PRO A 313 -21.66 -31.41 1.44
CA PRO A 313 -22.84 -30.58 1.67
C PRO A 313 -22.56 -29.39 2.62
N PRO A 314 -23.35 -28.30 2.56
CA PRO A 314 -23.16 -27.14 3.41
C PRO A 314 -23.66 -27.45 4.82
N THR A 315 -22.73 -27.68 5.74
CA THR A 315 -23.01 -28.04 7.14
C THR A 315 -22.30 -27.07 8.07
N ASP A 316 -22.93 -26.70 9.19
CA ASP A 316 -22.34 -25.79 10.20
C ASP A 316 -21.10 -26.34 10.91
N THR A 317 -20.74 -27.60 10.67
CA THR A 317 -19.56 -28.27 11.24
C THR A 317 -18.28 -28.02 10.42
N GLN A 318 -18.33 -27.25 9.34
CA GLN A 318 -17.15 -26.94 8.55
C GLN A 318 -16.23 -25.97 9.29
N ASN A 319 -14.92 -26.20 9.18
CA ASN A 319 -13.93 -25.31 9.80
C ASN A 319 -13.83 -24.00 8.99
N PRO A 320 -13.82 -22.83 9.66
CA PRO A 320 -13.68 -21.57 8.96
C PRO A 320 -12.29 -21.46 8.32
N VAL A 321 -12.24 -20.91 7.10
CA VAL A 321 -10.98 -20.59 6.40
C VAL A 321 -10.83 -19.07 6.33
N PRO A 322 -10.05 -18.45 7.24
CA PRO A 322 -9.76 -17.02 7.20
C PRO A 322 -9.04 -16.60 5.92
N ILE A 323 -9.62 -15.63 5.22
CA ILE A 323 -9.01 -14.94 4.08
C ILE A 323 -8.75 -13.51 4.52
N MET A 324 -7.46 -13.17 4.64
CA MET A 324 -7.02 -11.82 5.00
C MET A 324 -7.00 -10.95 3.75
N PHE A 325 -7.44 -9.70 3.87
CA PHE A 325 -7.36 -8.71 2.80
C PHE A 325 -6.97 -7.33 3.35
N LEU A 326 -6.52 -6.45 2.46
CA LEU A 326 -6.10 -5.09 2.83
C LEU A 326 -7.22 -4.09 2.59
N THR A 327 -7.28 -3.10 3.48
CA THR A 327 -8.25 -2.02 3.45
C THR A 327 -7.56 -0.68 3.69
N VAL A 328 -8.23 0.40 3.29
CA VAL A 328 -7.82 1.76 3.68
C VAL A 328 -8.81 2.28 4.70
N ALA A 329 -8.31 2.75 5.84
CA ALA A 329 -9.09 3.39 6.90
C ALA A 329 -8.67 4.86 7.04
N GLU A 330 -9.51 5.69 7.67
CA GLU A 330 -9.14 7.03 8.17
C GLU A 330 -8.41 7.97 7.19
N THR A 331 -8.55 7.76 5.88
CA THR A 331 -7.76 8.45 4.84
C THR A 331 -8.63 9.38 4.02
N ASN A 332 -8.27 10.66 3.97
CA ASN A 332 -8.99 11.63 3.14
C ASN A 332 -8.55 11.51 1.68
N PHE A 333 -9.50 11.53 0.75
CA PHE A 333 -9.27 11.48 -0.69
C PHE A 333 -9.83 12.74 -1.36
N GLN A 334 -9.14 13.25 -2.38
CA GLN A 334 -9.60 14.36 -3.19
C GLN A 334 -10.23 13.86 -4.48
N PHE A 335 -11.49 14.22 -4.70
CA PHE A 335 -12.24 13.89 -5.90
C PHE A 335 -12.34 15.13 -6.77
N ILE A 336 -11.98 15.00 -8.05
CA ILE A 336 -12.08 16.10 -9.02
C ILE A 336 -13.00 15.70 -10.17
N ILE A 337 -14.00 16.54 -10.42
CA ILE A 337 -14.90 16.44 -11.59
C ILE A 337 -14.85 17.77 -12.32
N GLY A 338 -14.74 17.73 -13.65
CA GLY A 338 -14.75 18.94 -14.47
C GLY A 338 -15.33 18.74 -15.86
N THR A 339 -15.45 19.85 -16.59
CA THR A 339 -15.92 19.92 -17.97
C THR A 339 -15.00 20.84 -18.77
N LYS A 340 -14.87 20.58 -20.08
CA LYS A 340 -14.17 21.48 -21.00
C LYS A 340 -15.04 22.66 -21.47
N GLU A 341 -16.32 22.65 -21.10
CA GLU A 341 -17.28 23.73 -21.34
C GLU A 341 -17.23 24.77 -20.20
N ASN A 342 -18.16 25.74 -20.18
CA ASN A 342 -18.00 26.96 -19.39
C ASN A 342 -18.11 26.77 -17.87
N SER A 343 -19.14 26.07 -17.40
CA SER A 343 -19.43 25.92 -15.97
C SER A 343 -19.89 24.50 -15.67
N LEU A 344 -19.34 23.91 -14.61
CA LEU A 344 -19.75 22.59 -14.13
C LEU A 344 -21.16 22.64 -13.51
N LEU A 345 -21.57 23.79 -12.96
CA LEU A 345 -22.87 23.95 -12.30
C LEU A 345 -24.02 23.93 -13.30
N ASP A 346 -23.75 24.22 -14.57
CA ASP A 346 -24.74 24.20 -15.65
C ASP A 346 -25.16 22.76 -15.99
N TYR A 347 -24.39 21.78 -15.52
CA TYR A 347 -24.68 20.36 -15.67
C TYR A 347 -25.54 19.89 -14.51
N THR A 348 -26.85 19.84 -14.76
CA THR A 348 -27.85 19.30 -13.85
C THR A 348 -28.61 18.12 -14.46
N ILE A 349 -28.96 17.17 -13.60
CA ILE A 349 -29.89 16.08 -13.93
C ILE A 349 -30.89 15.96 -12.79
N ASN A 350 -32.17 15.91 -13.13
CA ASN A 350 -33.27 16.05 -12.17
C ASN A 350 -33.05 17.27 -11.24
N GLU A 351 -32.75 18.43 -11.85
CA GLU A 351 -32.51 19.72 -11.19
C GLU A 351 -31.30 19.78 -10.23
N ARG A 352 -30.52 18.71 -10.14
CA ARG A 352 -29.40 18.60 -9.20
C ARG A 352 -28.05 18.56 -9.91
N PRO A 353 -27.04 19.32 -9.44
CA PRO A 353 -25.71 19.32 -10.03
C PRO A 353 -24.97 18.01 -9.78
N ILE A 354 -24.01 17.66 -10.65
CA ILE A 354 -23.23 16.41 -10.53
C ILE A 354 -22.55 16.23 -9.16
N VAL A 355 -22.16 17.33 -8.51
CA VAL A 355 -21.52 17.32 -7.19
C VAL A 355 -22.43 16.74 -6.11
N GLU A 356 -23.73 16.99 -6.17
CA GLU A 356 -24.68 16.41 -5.22
C GLU A 356 -24.84 14.92 -5.44
N TRP A 357 -24.93 14.49 -6.69
CA TRP A 357 -24.97 13.07 -7.05
C TRP A 357 -23.73 12.31 -6.59
N LEU A 358 -22.54 12.92 -6.69
CA LEU A 358 -21.31 12.36 -6.12
C LEU A 358 -21.42 12.18 -4.61
N LYS A 359 -21.82 13.23 -3.88
CA LYS A 359 -21.94 13.19 -2.41
C LYS A 359 -22.93 12.13 -1.94
N GLU A 360 -24.07 12.04 -2.62
CA GLU A 360 -25.11 11.08 -2.28
C GLU A 360 -24.71 9.64 -2.63
N ALA A 361 -24.14 9.42 -3.81
CA ALA A 361 -23.67 8.08 -4.20
C ALA A 361 -22.59 7.56 -3.23
N LEU A 362 -21.64 8.39 -2.82
CA LEU A 362 -20.59 7.97 -1.90
C LEU A 362 -21.09 7.72 -0.47
N SER A 363 -22.08 8.48 0.01
CA SER A 363 -22.62 8.31 1.37
C SER A 363 -23.68 7.20 1.45
N LEU A 364 -24.54 7.06 0.44
CA LEU A 364 -25.70 6.15 0.43
C LEU A 364 -25.52 4.85 -0.38
N HIS A 365 -24.55 4.78 -1.29
CA HIS A 365 -24.18 3.53 -1.96
C HIS A 365 -22.79 3.04 -1.56
N GLY A 366 -21.82 3.95 -1.53
CA GLY A 366 -20.40 3.64 -1.34
C GLY A 366 -19.72 3.13 -2.60
N ILE A 367 -18.40 3.08 -2.56
CA ILE A 367 -17.53 2.74 -3.70
C ILE A 367 -16.52 1.67 -3.31
N GLY A 368 -16.15 0.83 -4.28
CA GLY A 368 -15.27 -0.32 -4.07
C GLY A 368 -16.04 -1.62 -3.81
N ALA A 369 -15.38 -2.59 -3.20
CA ALA A 369 -15.93 -3.89 -2.88
C ALA A 369 -16.68 -3.87 -1.55
N LYS A 370 -17.59 -4.85 -1.38
CA LYS A 370 -18.30 -5.14 -0.12
C LYS A 370 -19.13 -3.95 0.42
N THR A 371 -19.65 -3.10 -0.45
CA THR A 371 -20.49 -1.94 -0.07
C THR A 371 -21.78 -2.33 0.64
N ALA A 372 -22.34 -3.50 0.32
CA ALA A 372 -23.53 -4.05 0.96
C ALA A 372 -23.36 -4.34 2.46
N VAL A 373 -22.12 -4.54 2.93
CA VAL A 373 -21.80 -4.77 4.35
C VAL A 373 -21.07 -3.57 4.97
N GLY A 374 -21.20 -2.39 4.36
CA GLY A 374 -20.79 -1.11 4.96
C GLY A 374 -19.43 -0.57 4.54
N TYR A 375 -18.64 -1.28 3.73
CA TYR A 375 -17.37 -0.75 3.22
C TYR A 375 -17.60 0.36 2.19
N GLY A 376 -16.62 1.26 2.07
CA GLY A 376 -16.55 2.21 0.96
C GLY A 376 -17.55 3.37 1.04
N ARG A 377 -18.19 3.58 2.19
CA ARG A 377 -19.04 4.77 2.44
C ARG A 377 -18.16 5.96 2.79
N LEU A 378 -18.36 7.09 2.11
CA LEU A 378 -17.58 8.31 2.36
C LEU A 378 -18.48 9.53 2.54
N ASN A 379 -18.03 10.44 3.41
CA ASN A 379 -18.63 11.73 3.68
C ASN A 379 -17.67 12.87 3.34
N VAL A 380 -18.22 14.03 3.01
CA VAL A 380 -17.44 15.24 2.73
C VAL A 380 -16.74 15.71 4.01
N VAL A 381 -15.51 16.21 3.87
CA VAL A 381 -14.71 16.78 4.96
C VAL A 381 -14.18 18.17 4.66
#